data_AF-A0A2N9NEA2-F1
#
_entry.id   AF-A0A2N9NEA2-F1
#
_cell.length_a   1.000
_cell.length_b   1.000
_cell.length_c   1.000
_cell.angle_alpha   90.00
_cell.angle_beta   90.00
_cell.angle_gamma   90.00
#
_symmetry.space_group_name_H-M   'P 1'
#
loop_
_entity.id
_entity.type
_entity.pdbx_description
1 polymer ?
#
loop_
_entity_poly.entity_id
_entity_poly.type
_entity_poly.pdbx_seq_one_letter_code
_entity_poly.pdbx_strand_id
1 'polypeptide(L)'
;MAKRGFCFYCGFVAQHYLRELPGTLLTMPTLRAFPFEVKRGIRVVDAMPPTGVRPTSTVGAALDLVAASDPVRFGRVGMHIRTVAVFAGLVSSVYHPAFKICCVNLRCLGSPGDTPSPIEFLASIIVHDATIGYLEGQGVLRTGTNYDRFDRLCCEEARRFLKRLGMARTPWDPERLWRPSLRVALTFGLQDMKQGSGRES
;
A
#
# COMPACT_ATOMS: atom_id res chain seq x y z
N MET A 1 -0.86 -19.59 -28.50
CA MET A 1 -0.98 -18.52 -27.49
C MET A 1 0.11 -18.52 -26.41
N ALA A 2 0.90 -19.58 -26.23
CA ALA A 2 1.94 -19.68 -25.18
C ALA A 2 3.06 -18.61 -25.23
N LYS A 3 3.42 -18.09 -26.41
CA LYS A 3 4.51 -17.11 -26.57
C LYS A 3 4.28 -15.78 -25.82
N ARG A 4 3.04 -15.32 -25.69
CA ARG A 4 2.73 -14.06 -24.98
C ARG A 4 2.88 -14.20 -23.46
N GLY A 5 2.50 -15.35 -22.91
CA GLY A 5 2.64 -15.65 -21.48
C GLY A 5 4.10 -15.76 -21.05
N PHE A 6 4.95 -16.39 -21.88
CA PHE A 6 6.37 -16.51 -21.58
C PHE A 6 7.11 -15.17 -21.60
N CYS A 7 6.87 -14.31 -22.60
CA CYS A 7 7.45 -12.97 -22.63
C CYS A 7 6.99 -12.09 -21.46
N PHE A 8 5.71 -12.18 -21.08
CA PHE A 8 5.19 -11.52 -19.88
C PHE A 8 5.90 -12.02 -18.63
N TYR A 9 6.03 -13.34 -18.46
CA TYR A 9 6.69 -13.94 -17.31
C TYR A 9 8.16 -13.53 -17.21
N CYS A 10 8.91 -13.57 -18.32
CA CYS A 10 10.28 -13.09 -18.36
C CYS A 10 10.38 -11.59 -18.03
N GLY A 11 9.46 -10.76 -18.54
CA GLY A 11 9.40 -9.34 -18.21
C GLY A 11 9.09 -9.09 -16.73
N PHE A 12 8.13 -9.82 -16.16
CA PHE A 12 7.77 -9.75 -14.75
C PHE A 12 8.95 -10.18 -13.84
N VAL A 13 9.60 -11.30 -14.17
CA VAL A 13 10.79 -11.79 -13.45
C VAL A 13 11.94 -10.79 -13.56
N ALA A 14 12.23 -10.25 -14.74
CA ALA A 14 13.29 -9.27 -14.90
C ALA A 14 12.99 -7.96 -14.14
N GLN A 15 11.74 -7.48 -14.21
CA GLN A 15 11.33 -6.21 -13.60
C GLN A 15 11.25 -6.29 -12.08
N HIS A 16 10.64 -7.34 -11.51
CA HIS A 16 10.41 -7.41 -10.07
C HIS A 16 11.46 -8.24 -9.35
N TYR A 17 11.90 -9.35 -9.93
CA TYR A 17 12.94 -10.14 -9.30
C TYR A 17 14.29 -9.50 -9.54
N LEU A 18 14.79 -9.36 -10.77
CA LEU A 18 16.18 -8.88 -10.94
C LEU A 18 16.42 -7.44 -10.47
N ARG A 19 15.48 -6.52 -10.69
CA ARG A 19 15.66 -5.11 -10.33
C ARG A 19 15.36 -4.80 -8.86
N GLU A 20 14.33 -5.43 -8.29
CA GLU A 20 13.94 -5.19 -6.89
C GLU A 20 14.58 -6.20 -5.92
N LEU A 21 15.22 -7.27 -6.41
CA LEU A 21 15.85 -8.33 -5.59
C LEU A 21 16.70 -7.79 -4.44
N PRO A 22 17.63 -6.83 -4.65
CA PRO A 22 18.54 -6.42 -3.59
C PRO A 22 17.78 -5.81 -2.41
N GLY A 23 16.81 -4.93 -2.70
CA GLY A 23 15.93 -4.36 -1.68
C GLY A 23 15.06 -5.44 -1.03
N THR A 24 14.52 -6.36 -1.82
CA THR A 24 13.59 -7.35 -1.29
C THR A 24 14.23 -8.50 -0.52
N LEU A 25 15.45 -8.91 -0.89
CA LEU A 25 16.25 -9.87 -0.12
C LEU A 25 16.63 -9.32 1.25
N LEU A 26 16.78 -8.01 1.39
CA LEU A 26 16.99 -7.37 2.70
C LEU A 26 15.67 -7.21 3.47
N THR A 27 14.56 -6.96 2.77
CA THR A 27 13.24 -6.73 3.38
C THR A 27 12.62 -8.02 3.96
N MET A 28 12.86 -9.17 3.34
CA MET A 28 12.30 -10.44 3.81
C MET A 28 12.80 -10.95 5.17
N PRO A 29 14.12 -11.05 5.42
CA PRO A 29 14.63 -11.48 6.72
C PRO A 29 14.29 -10.48 7.81
N THR A 30 14.30 -9.18 7.51
CA THR A 30 13.89 -8.13 8.45
C THR A 30 12.41 -8.28 8.82
N LEU A 31 11.51 -8.46 7.86
CA LEU A 31 10.09 -8.74 8.13
C LEU A 31 9.85 -10.02 8.94
N ARG A 32 10.74 -11.03 8.87
CA ARG A 32 10.65 -12.24 9.71
C ARG A 32 11.13 -12.01 11.13
N ALA A 33 12.05 -11.07 11.34
CA ALA A 33 12.56 -10.74 12.67
C ALA A 33 11.57 -9.90 13.50
N PHE A 34 10.67 -9.16 12.85
CA PHE A 34 9.67 -8.35 13.55
C PHE A 34 8.48 -9.17 14.07
N PRO A 35 7.90 -8.77 15.22
CA PRO A 35 6.69 -9.38 15.73
C PRO A 35 5.55 -9.21 14.72
N PHE A 36 4.69 -10.22 14.62
CA PHE A 36 3.56 -10.20 13.72
C PHE A 36 2.32 -10.78 14.37
N GLU A 37 1.17 -10.33 13.88
CA GLU A 37 -0.14 -10.88 14.23
C GLU A 37 -0.86 -11.30 12.95
N VAL A 38 -1.70 -12.33 13.00
CA VAL A 38 -2.51 -12.72 11.84
C VAL A 38 -3.93 -12.20 12.04
N LYS A 39 -4.40 -11.34 11.13
CA LYS A 39 -5.77 -10.80 11.12
C LYS A 39 -6.43 -11.22 9.83
N ARG A 40 -7.56 -11.95 9.92
CA ARG A 40 -8.31 -12.45 8.75
C ARG A 40 -7.45 -13.19 7.72
N GLY A 41 -6.47 -13.97 8.19
CA GLY A 41 -5.54 -14.71 7.33
C GLY A 41 -4.43 -13.87 6.69
N ILE A 42 -4.34 -12.58 6.99
CA ILE A 42 -3.31 -11.66 6.52
C ILE A 42 -2.34 -11.38 7.67
N ARG A 43 -1.04 -11.48 7.39
CA ARG A 43 0.01 -11.19 8.36
C ARG A 43 0.15 -9.67 8.53
N VAL A 44 0.06 -9.17 9.75
CA VAL A 44 0.31 -7.78 10.08
C VAL A 44 1.63 -7.69 10.81
N VAL A 45 2.60 -6.99 10.24
CA VAL A 45 3.94 -6.79 10.81
C VAL A 45 4.04 -5.34 11.28
N ASP A 46 4.48 -5.15 12.51
CA ASP A 46 4.79 -3.84 13.04
C ASP A 46 6.31 -3.70 13.19
N ALA A 47 6.91 -2.85 12.35
CA ALA A 47 8.35 -2.60 12.37
C ALA A 47 8.71 -1.35 13.20
N MET A 48 7.72 -0.68 13.80
CA MET A 48 7.93 0.54 14.58
C MET A 48 8.04 0.25 16.08
N PRO A 49 8.89 0.99 16.82
CA PRO A 49 8.93 0.87 18.27
C PRO A 49 7.59 1.30 18.90
N PRO A 50 7.20 0.68 20.03
CA PRO A 50 5.89 0.84 20.64
C PRO A 50 5.68 2.29 21.11
N THR A 51 4.99 3.09 20.30
CA THR A 51 4.70 4.52 20.57
C THR A 51 3.24 4.76 20.98
N GLY A 52 2.57 3.73 21.53
CA GLY A 52 1.29 3.87 22.25
C GLY A 52 0.02 3.59 21.44
N VAL A 53 0.04 3.72 20.11
CA VAL A 53 -1.06 3.24 19.23
C VAL A 53 -0.69 1.85 18.75
N ARG A 54 -1.55 0.84 18.97
CA ARG A 54 -1.30 -0.53 18.46
C ARG A 54 -1.54 -0.55 16.94
N PRO A 55 -0.49 -0.59 16.09
CA PRO A 55 -0.67 -0.52 14.64
C PRO A 55 -1.45 -1.73 14.10
N THR A 56 -1.29 -2.87 14.78
CA THR A 56 -2.03 -4.11 14.48
C THR A 56 -3.54 -3.97 14.67
N SER A 57 -4.01 -3.16 15.62
CA SER A 57 -5.45 -2.93 15.79
C SER A 57 -6.03 -2.05 14.69
N THR A 58 -5.30 -1.02 14.24
CA THR A 58 -5.74 -0.15 13.15
C THR A 58 -5.80 -0.90 11.81
N VAL A 59 -4.75 -1.68 11.50
CA VAL A 59 -4.75 -2.55 10.32
C VAL A 59 -5.84 -3.62 10.42
N GLY A 60 -6.01 -4.23 11.60
CA GLY A 60 -7.07 -5.20 11.84
C GLY A 60 -8.47 -4.63 11.57
N ALA A 61 -8.75 -3.44 12.12
CA ALA A 61 -10.02 -2.75 11.91
C ALA A 61 -10.25 -2.39 10.43
N ALA A 62 -9.19 -1.99 9.70
CA ALA A 62 -9.30 -1.72 8.27
C ALA A 62 -9.61 -2.99 7.47
N LEU A 63 -8.98 -4.12 7.79
CA LEU A 63 -9.28 -5.42 7.16
C LEU A 63 -10.71 -5.89 7.47
N ASP A 64 -11.15 -5.72 8.71
CA ASP A 64 -12.53 -6.03 9.12
C ASP A 64 -13.55 -5.16 8.38
N LEU A 65 -13.25 -3.86 8.20
CA LEU A 65 -14.10 -2.94 7.45
C LEU A 65 -14.23 -3.37 5.98
N VAL A 66 -13.14 -3.75 5.31
CA VAL A 66 -13.20 -4.25 3.93
C VAL A 66 -14.02 -5.54 3.86
N ALA A 67 -13.78 -6.49 4.77
CA ALA A 67 -14.50 -7.76 4.80
C ALA A 67 -16.01 -7.60 5.01
N ALA A 68 -16.41 -6.67 5.89
CA ALA A 68 -17.81 -6.41 6.21
C ALA A 68 -18.55 -5.64 5.10
N SER A 69 -17.89 -4.65 4.48
CA SER A 69 -18.52 -3.77 3.49
C SER A 69 -18.47 -4.30 2.06
N ASP A 70 -17.46 -5.10 1.73
CA ASP A 70 -17.26 -5.63 0.38
C ASP A 70 -16.51 -6.98 0.39
N PRO A 71 -17.23 -8.09 0.63
CA PRO A 71 -16.61 -9.42 0.73
C PRO A 71 -15.96 -9.87 -0.59
N VAL A 72 -16.45 -9.40 -1.73
CA VAL A 72 -15.87 -9.73 -3.05
C VAL A 72 -14.51 -9.06 -3.20
N ARG A 73 -14.38 -7.76 -2.87
CA ARG A 73 -13.08 -7.09 -2.85
C ARG A 73 -12.17 -7.66 -1.77
N PHE A 74 -12.71 -8.07 -0.62
CA PHE A 74 -11.92 -8.73 0.41
C PHE A 74 -11.33 -10.06 -0.08
N GLY A 75 -12.06 -10.83 -0.89
CA GLY A 75 -11.52 -12.02 -1.56
C GLY A 75 -10.29 -11.68 -2.43
N ARG A 76 -10.33 -10.57 -3.17
CA ARG A 76 -9.17 -10.07 -3.94
C ARG A 76 -8.02 -9.67 -3.03
N VAL A 77 -8.30 -8.98 -1.92
CA VAL A 77 -7.29 -8.64 -0.91
C VAL A 77 -6.59 -9.91 -0.41
N GLY A 78 -7.32 -10.95 -0.01
CA GLY A 78 -6.72 -12.21 0.46
C GLY A 78 -5.88 -12.94 -0.60
N MET A 79 -6.22 -12.81 -1.89
CA MET A 79 -5.44 -13.41 -2.98
C MET A 79 -4.14 -12.65 -3.29
N HIS A 80 -4.13 -11.32 -3.15
CA HIS A 80 -3.04 -10.47 -3.62
C HIS A 80 -2.26 -9.76 -2.51
N ILE A 81 -2.72 -9.79 -1.26
CA ILE A 81 -2.01 -9.24 -0.09
C ILE A 81 -1.87 -10.36 0.93
N ARG A 82 -0.63 -10.75 1.22
CA ARG A 82 -0.29 -11.74 2.26
C ARG A 82 0.17 -11.08 3.54
N THR A 83 0.80 -9.91 3.41
CA THR A 83 1.36 -9.18 4.54
C THR A 83 1.02 -7.70 4.41
N VAL A 84 0.54 -7.11 5.50
CA VAL A 84 0.51 -5.66 5.69
C VAL A 84 1.61 -5.31 6.67
N ALA A 85 2.55 -4.46 6.28
CA ALA A 85 3.68 -4.10 7.10
C ALA A 85 3.65 -2.60 7.40
N VAL A 86 3.68 -2.25 8.69
CA VAL A 86 3.66 -0.87 9.15
C VAL A 86 5.09 -0.38 9.28
N PHE A 87 5.43 0.67 8.53
CA PHE A 87 6.76 1.28 8.51
C PHE A 87 6.66 2.81 8.55
N ALA A 88 7.66 3.47 9.14
CA ALA A 88 7.87 4.89 8.90
C ALA A 88 8.52 5.09 7.52
N GLY A 89 7.85 5.87 6.66
CA GLY A 89 8.34 6.19 5.33
C GLY A 89 7.76 7.49 4.81
N LEU A 90 8.29 8.02 3.71
CA LEU A 90 7.82 9.31 3.16
C LEU A 90 6.51 9.20 2.39
N VAL A 91 6.10 7.99 2.05
CA VAL A 91 4.91 7.72 1.26
C VAL A 91 3.87 7.02 2.12
N SER A 92 2.59 7.26 1.81
CA SER A 92 1.46 6.67 2.52
C SER A 92 1.46 5.14 2.42
N SER A 93 1.77 4.60 1.24
CA SER A 93 1.93 3.15 1.04
C SER A 93 2.85 2.79 -0.12
N VAL A 94 3.38 1.56 -0.07
CA VAL A 94 4.11 0.91 -1.16
C VAL A 94 3.68 -0.54 -1.23
N TYR A 95 3.28 -1.00 -2.41
CA TYR A 95 3.01 -2.40 -2.67
C TYR A 95 4.23 -3.08 -3.30
N HIS A 96 4.63 -4.23 -2.77
CA HIS A 96 5.70 -5.09 -3.29
C HIS A 96 5.08 -6.37 -3.88
N PRO A 97 4.91 -6.46 -5.22
CA PRO A 97 4.17 -7.53 -5.86
C PRO A 97 4.77 -8.92 -5.69
N ALA A 98 6.10 -9.02 -5.76
CA ALA A 98 6.81 -10.30 -5.68
C ALA A 98 6.48 -11.08 -4.41
N PHE A 99 6.17 -10.37 -3.32
CA PHE A 99 5.90 -10.95 -2.01
C PHE A 99 4.49 -10.68 -1.49
N LYS A 100 3.67 -9.96 -2.26
CA LYS A 100 2.31 -9.58 -1.87
C LYS A 100 2.29 -8.80 -0.56
N ILE A 101 3.22 -7.86 -0.41
CA ILE A 101 3.37 -7.04 0.80
C ILE A 101 2.81 -5.65 0.52
N CYS A 102 1.88 -5.19 1.35
CA CYS A 102 1.41 -3.82 1.40
C CYS A 102 2.12 -3.12 2.56
N CYS A 103 3.08 -2.26 2.27
CA CYS A 103 3.75 -1.42 3.26
C CYS A 103 2.94 -0.14 3.45
N VAL A 104 2.63 0.23 4.68
CA VAL A 104 1.83 1.43 5.00
C VAL A 104 2.52 2.27 6.06
N ASN A 105 2.44 3.59 5.90
CA ASN A 105 2.83 4.53 6.93
C ASN A 105 1.59 5.14 7.60
N LEU A 106 1.31 4.68 8.82
CA LEU A 106 0.16 5.17 9.59
C LEU A 106 0.29 6.65 9.99
N ARG A 107 1.50 7.21 10.05
CA ARG A 107 1.72 8.63 10.36
C ARG A 107 1.13 9.56 9.28
N CYS A 108 1.04 9.08 8.05
CA CYS A 108 0.47 9.84 6.92
C CYS A 108 -1.07 9.80 6.87
N LEU A 109 -1.73 8.99 7.73
CA LEU A 109 -3.18 8.80 7.68
C LEU A 109 -3.98 9.80 8.53
N GLY A 110 -3.31 10.64 9.33
CA GLY A 110 -3.92 11.44 10.40
C GLY A 110 -3.89 12.95 10.21
N SER A 111 -3.91 13.48 8.99
CA SER A 111 -3.97 14.94 8.82
C SER A 111 -5.33 15.49 9.28
N PRO A 112 -5.37 16.50 10.17
CA PRO A 112 -6.63 17.08 10.67
C PRO A 112 -7.40 17.82 9.56
N GLY A 113 -8.65 17.41 9.29
CA GLY A 113 -9.56 18.03 8.30
C GLY A 113 -10.76 17.15 7.96
N ASP A 114 -11.48 17.47 6.86
CA ASP A 114 -12.59 16.68 6.24
C ASP A 114 -12.11 15.33 5.64
N THR A 115 -11.11 14.71 6.24
CA THR A 115 -10.46 13.50 5.79
C THR A 115 -11.25 12.28 6.29
N PRO A 116 -11.31 11.17 5.50
CA PRO A 116 -11.83 9.90 5.98
C PRO A 116 -11.23 9.52 7.33
N SER A 117 -11.97 8.74 8.12
CA SER A 117 -11.36 8.14 9.31
C SER A 117 -10.07 7.41 8.89
N PRO A 118 -9.01 7.42 9.70
CA PRO A 118 -7.75 6.74 9.36
C PRO A 118 -7.94 5.27 8.97
N ILE A 119 -8.97 4.62 9.51
CA ILE A 119 -9.36 3.23 9.21
C ILE A 119 -9.93 3.11 7.79
N GLU A 120 -10.86 3.99 7.39
CA GLU A 120 -11.42 4.00 6.02
C GLU A 120 -10.34 4.29 4.99
N PHE A 121 -9.46 5.26 5.29
CA PHE A 121 -8.37 5.59 4.38
C PHE A 121 -7.42 4.40 4.22
N LEU A 122 -7.01 3.77 5.32
CA LEU A 122 -6.19 2.56 5.29
C LEU A 122 -6.88 1.41 4.53
N ALA A 123 -8.17 1.18 4.77
CA ALA A 123 -8.95 0.17 4.05
C ALA A 123 -8.93 0.43 2.54
N SER A 124 -9.07 1.69 2.12
CA SER A 124 -9.01 2.06 0.70
C SER A 124 -7.62 1.88 0.08
N ILE A 125 -6.54 2.09 0.84
CA ILE A 125 -5.16 1.80 0.44
C ILE A 125 -4.98 0.29 0.22
N ILE A 126 -5.50 -0.55 1.12
CA ILE A 126 -5.43 -2.00 0.98
C ILE A 126 -6.18 -2.46 -0.28
N VAL A 127 -7.36 -1.88 -0.56
CA VAL A 127 -8.11 -2.15 -1.81
C VAL A 127 -7.35 -1.69 -3.05
N HIS A 128 -6.70 -0.52 -2.99
CA HIS A 128 -5.85 0.00 -4.06
C HIS A 128 -4.72 -0.98 -4.39
N ASP A 129 -3.95 -1.40 -3.38
CA ASP A 129 -2.79 -2.25 -3.57
C ASP A 129 -3.18 -3.68 -3.98
N ALA A 130 -4.31 -4.19 -3.49
CA ALA A 130 -4.87 -5.46 -3.97
C ALA A 130 -5.28 -5.38 -5.45
N THR A 131 -5.68 -4.20 -5.93
CA THR A 131 -6.01 -3.98 -7.35
C THR A 131 -4.75 -3.94 -8.22
N ILE A 132 -3.64 -3.36 -7.72
CA ILE A 132 -2.32 -3.47 -8.38
C ILE A 132 -1.96 -4.94 -8.55
N GLY A 133 -1.98 -5.71 -7.46
CA GLY A 133 -1.63 -7.13 -7.48
C GLY A 133 -2.56 -7.95 -8.38
N TYR A 134 -3.84 -7.59 -8.48
CA TYR A 134 -4.79 -8.23 -9.39
C TYR A 134 -4.45 -7.95 -10.86
N LEU A 135 -4.21 -6.70 -11.23
CA LEU A 135 -3.86 -6.33 -12.61
C LEU A 135 -2.57 -7.00 -13.07
N GLU A 136 -1.54 -7.00 -12.22
CA GLU A 136 -0.28 -7.67 -12.51
C GLU A 136 -0.46 -9.19 -12.60
N GLY A 137 -1.26 -9.79 -11.70
CA GLY A 137 -1.61 -11.20 -11.76
C GLY A 137 -2.38 -11.60 -13.02
N GLN A 138 -3.04 -10.64 -13.70
CA GLN A 138 -3.75 -10.84 -14.96
C GLN A 138 -2.91 -10.56 -16.21
N GLY A 139 -1.61 -10.26 -16.07
CA GLY A 139 -0.77 -9.99 -17.23
C GLY A 139 -0.57 -8.51 -17.56
N VAL A 140 -1.10 -7.59 -16.74
CA VAL A 140 -1.02 -6.15 -16.99
C VAL A 140 0.09 -5.56 -16.14
N LEU A 141 1.28 -5.37 -16.73
CA LEU A 141 2.39 -4.71 -16.03
C LEU A 141 2.27 -3.19 -16.10
N ARG A 142 2.67 -2.54 -15.01
CA ARG A 142 2.87 -1.09 -14.98
C ARG A 142 4.16 -0.74 -15.72
N THR A 143 4.03 -0.01 -16.83
CA THR A 143 5.10 0.51 -17.68
C THR A 143 5.03 2.04 -17.73
N GLY A 144 6.07 2.71 -18.22
CA GLY A 144 6.04 4.16 -18.39
C GLY A 144 4.93 4.64 -19.34
N THR A 145 4.53 3.82 -20.33
CA THR A 145 3.51 4.18 -21.31
C THR A 145 2.08 4.02 -20.80
N ASN A 146 1.83 3.11 -19.86
CA ASN A 146 0.50 2.86 -19.31
C ASN A 146 0.34 3.30 -17.86
N TYR A 147 1.38 3.89 -17.26
CA TYR A 147 1.44 4.27 -15.84
C TYR A 147 0.18 4.99 -15.38
N ASP A 148 -0.20 6.06 -16.07
CA ASP A 148 -1.34 6.90 -15.69
C ASP A 148 -2.68 6.16 -15.78
N ARG A 149 -2.82 5.27 -16.77
CA ARG A 149 -4.05 4.47 -16.94
C ARG A 149 -4.13 3.39 -15.87
N PHE A 150 -3.02 2.74 -15.57
CA PHE A 150 -2.91 1.73 -14.53
C PHE A 150 -3.24 2.32 -13.16
N ASP A 151 -2.63 3.46 -12.84
CA ASP A 151 -2.82 4.19 -11.59
C ASP A 151 -4.27 4.71 -11.44
N ARG A 152 -4.85 5.26 -12.52
CA ARG A 152 -6.26 5.67 -12.54
C ARG A 152 -7.21 4.53 -12.19
N LEU A 153 -7.00 3.33 -12.73
CA LEU A 153 -7.85 2.17 -12.44
C LEU A 153 -7.77 1.77 -10.97
N CYS A 154 -6.56 1.76 -10.39
CA CYS A 154 -6.36 1.44 -8.98
C CYS A 154 -7.02 2.49 -8.07
N CYS A 155 -6.82 3.78 -8.37
CA CYS A 155 -7.47 4.88 -7.67
C CYS A 155 -8.99 4.85 -7.80
N GLU A 156 -9.53 4.48 -8.97
CA GLU A 156 -10.96 4.38 -9.19
C GLU A 156 -11.60 3.26 -8.36
N GLU A 157 -10.93 2.11 -8.22
CA GLU A 157 -11.43 1.04 -7.35
C GLU A 157 -11.43 1.43 -5.87
N ALA A 158 -10.38 2.09 -5.39
CA ALA A 158 -10.33 2.63 -4.04
C ALA A 158 -11.43 3.69 -3.79
N ARG A 159 -11.67 4.55 -4.78
CA ARG A 159 -12.77 5.54 -4.75
C ARG A 159 -14.14 4.86 -4.70
N ARG A 160 -14.39 3.84 -5.53
CA ARG A 160 -15.66 3.10 -5.55
C ARG A 160 -15.92 2.40 -4.22
N PHE A 161 -14.87 1.88 -3.58
CA PHE A 161 -14.95 1.32 -2.24
C PHE A 161 -15.40 2.38 -1.21
N LEU A 162 -14.72 3.54 -1.15
CA LEU A 162 -15.10 4.61 -0.22
C LEU A 162 -16.50 5.19 -0.48
N LYS A 163 -16.90 5.32 -1.75
CA LYS A 163 -18.28 5.74 -2.10
C LYS A 163 -19.33 4.75 -1.59
N ARG A 164 -19.03 3.46 -1.56
CA ARG A 164 -19.90 2.43 -0.99
C ARG A 164 -20.05 2.57 0.53
N LEU A 165 -19.05 3.13 1.20
CA LEU A 165 -19.12 3.50 2.62
C LEU A 165 -19.88 4.82 2.85
N GLY A 166 -20.43 5.45 1.80
CA GLY A 166 -21.19 6.70 1.90
C GLY A 166 -20.37 7.98 1.75
N MET A 167 -19.08 7.88 1.41
CA MET A 167 -18.23 9.06 1.23
C MET A 167 -18.51 9.77 -0.10
N ALA A 168 -18.93 11.04 -0.04
CA ALA A 168 -19.16 11.86 -1.23
C ALA A 168 -17.86 12.33 -1.91
N ARG A 169 -16.85 12.69 -1.11
CA ARG A 169 -15.51 13.12 -1.54
C ARG A 169 -14.46 12.15 -0.99
N THR A 170 -13.44 11.85 -1.77
CA THR A 170 -12.43 10.85 -1.42
C THR A 170 -11.00 11.36 -1.61
N PRO A 171 -10.01 10.84 -0.86
CA PRO A 171 -8.58 11.14 -1.10
C PRO A 171 -8.12 10.73 -2.51
N TRP A 172 -8.84 9.82 -3.15
CA TRP A 172 -8.54 9.30 -4.48
C TRP A 172 -9.15 10.16 -5.60
N ASP A 173 -9.84 11.26 -5.29
CA ASP A 173 -10.40 12.13 -6.32
C ASP A 173 -9.28 12.79 -7.14
N PRO A 174 -9.43 12.92 -8.47
CA PRO A 174 -8.35 13.40 -9.34
C PRO A 174 -7.75 14.75 -8.92
N GLU A 175 -8.57 15.62 -8.35
CA GLU A 175 -8.19 16.95 -7.85
C GLU A 175 -7.31 16.89 -6.59
N ARG A 176 -7.37 15.77 -5.85
CA ARG A 176 -6.66 15.57 -4.57
C ARG A 176 -5.44 14.67 -4.69
N LEU A 177 -5.29 13.95 -5.80
CA LEU A 177 -4.10 13.16 -6.12
C LEU A 177 -2.93 14.11 -6.43
N TRP A 178 -2.33 14.67 -5.39
CA TRP A 178 -1.15 15.50 -5.51
C TRP A 178 0.01 14.64 -6.03
N ARG A 179 0.59 15.01 -7.18
CA ARG A 179 1.83 14.43 -7.69
C ARG A 179 3.00 15.30 -7.22
N PRO A 180 3.66 15.01 -6.08
CA PRO A 180 4.94 15.65 -5.82
C PRO A 180 5.89 15.27 -6.95
N SER A 181 6.52 16.26 -7.58
CA SER A 181 7.70 15.97 -8.39
C SER A 181 8.76 15.32 -7.50
N LEU A 182 9.62 14.49 -8.08
CA LEU A 182 10.69 13.78 -7.36
C LEU A 182 11.54 14.72 -6.46
N ARG A 183 11.71 15.97 -6.89
CA ARG A 183 12.38 17.04 -6.13
C ARG A 183 11.63 17.40 -4.85
N VAL A 184 10.31 17.46 -4.91
CA VAL A 184 9.45 17.83 -3.78
C VAL A 184 9.39 16.70 -2.76
N ALA A 185 9.32 15.44 -3.20
CA ALA A 185 9.41 14.28 -2.31
C ALA A 185 10.74 14.22 -1.54
N LEU A 186 11.85 14.56 -2.20
CA LEU A 186 13.17 14.64 -1.57
C LEU A 186 13.29 15.79 -0.55
N THR A 187 12.69 16.95 -0.83
CA THR A 187 12.70 18.08 0.12
C THR A 187 11.90 17.81 1.39
N PHE A 188 10.76 17.12 1.28
CA PHE A 188 9.99 16.72 2.47
C PHE A 188 10.76 15.71 3.33
N GLY A 189 11.45 14.75 2.69
CA GLY A 189 12.27 13.78 3.42
C GLY A 189 13.45 14.39 4.20
N LEU A 190 14.04 15.46 3.67
CA LEU A 190 15.11 16.18 4.37
C LEU A 190 14.58 17.04 5.53
N GLN A 191 13.35 17.55 5.45
CA GLN A 191 12.74 18.32 6.53
C GLN A 191 12.31 17.45 7.71
N ASP A 192 11.76 16.27 7.45
CA ASP A 192 11.35 15.34 8.52
C ASP A 192 12.57 14.77 9.29
N MET A 193 13.69 14.51 8.58
CA MET A 193 14.95 14.13 9.25
C MET A 193 15.51 15.24 10.13
N LYS A 194 15.31 16.51 9.75
CA LYS A 194 15.69 17.65 10.60
C LYS A 194 14.78 17.82 11.82
N GLN A 195 13.48 17.57 11.68
CA GLN A 195 12.53 17.71 12.79
C GLN A 195 12.61 16.55 13.80
N GLY A 196 13.00 15.34 13.37
CA GLY A 196 13.26 14.21 14.26
C GLY A 196 14.53 14.35 15.12
N SER A 197 15.51 15.16 14.68
CA SER A 197 16.78 15.39 15.37
C SER A 197 16.69 16.44 16.50
N GLY A 198 15.63 17.25 16.52
CA GLY A 198 15.47 18.35 17.50
C GLY A 198 14.62 18.03 18.73
N ARG A 199 14.27 16.76 18.99
CA ARG A 199 13.42 16.35 20.14
C ARG A 199 14.17 15.56 21.22
N GLU A 200 15.49 15.47 21.13
CA GLU A 200 16.35 15.02 22.24
C GLU A 200 17.09 16.25 22.79
N SER A 201 16.41 17.03 23.63
CA SER A 201 17.00 18.09 24.47
C SER A 201 16.16 18.23 25.73
#